data_AF-A0A194XGA6-F1
#
_entry.id   AF-A0A194XGA6-F1
#
_cell.length_a   1.000
_cell.length_b   1.000
_cell.length_c   1.000
_cell.angle_alpha   90.00
_cell.angle_beta   90.00
_cell.angle_gamma   90.00
#
_symmetry.space_group_name_H-M   'P 1'
#
loop_
_entity.id
_entity.type
_entity.pdbx_description
1 polymer ?
#
loop_
_entity_poly.entity_id
_entity_poly.type
_entity_poly.pdbx_seq_one_letter_code
_entity_poly.pdbx_strand_id
1 'polypeptide(L)'
;MHSLHCLNSIRKAMNHEYYIEHDKHKLAPGLQQIHVDHCLEQLRQSIQCAGDLSPVPLRPYGEAPHVNLVGTTQVYTCRNWNAFRQFYTER
;
A
#
# COMPACT_ATOMS: atom_id res chain seq x y z
N MET A 1 -1.26 -10.74 10.00
CA MET A 1 -1.92 -9.57 9.36
C MET A 1 -1.07 -8.32 9.61
N HIS A 2 -0.09 -8.05 8.75
CA HIS A 2 0.82 -6.90 8.92
C HIS A 2 0.87 -6.03 7.65
N SER A 3 1.06 -6.63 6.47
CA SER A 3 1.09 -5.88 5.20
C SER A 3 -0.19 -5.08 4.91
N LEU A 4 -1.38 -5.63 5.22
CA LEU A 4 -2.66 -4.91 5.07
C LEU A 4 -2.83 -3.75 6.07
N HIS A 5 -2.29 -3.91 7.28
CA HIS A 5 -2.25 -2.84 8.29
C HIS A 5 -1.33 -1.71 7.82
N CYS A 6 -0.13 -2.06 7.38
CA CYS A 6 0.85 -1.12 6.82
C CYS A 6 0.27 -0.33 5.63
N LEU A 7 -0.40 -1.03 4.71
CA LEU A 7 -1.07 -0.39 3.57
C LEU A 7 -2.15 0.61 4.02
N ASN A 8 -2.96 0.25 5.01
CA ASN A 8 -3.99 1.15 5.55
C ASN A 8 -3.38 2.36 6.27
N SER A 9 -2.27 2.18 6.99
CA SER A 9 -1.54 3.30 7.61
C SER A 9 -1.03 4.30 6.57
N ILE A 10 -0.45 3.82 5.46
CA ILE A 10 0.00 4.68 4.35
C ILE A 10 -1.19 5.38 3.68
N ARG A 11 -2.27 4.64 3.40
CA ARG A 11 -3.51 5.20 2.82
C ARG A 11 -4.08 6.34 3.65
N LYS A 12 -4.07 6.21 4.98
CA LYS A 12 -4.51 7.26 5.90
C LYS A 12 -3.56 8.46 5.89
N ALA A 13 -2.24 8.21 5.88
CA ALA A 13 -1.23 9.26 5.82
C ALA A 13 -1.32 10.10 4.53
N MET A 14 -1.62 9.49 3.39
CA MET A 14 -1.83 10.20 2.12
C MET A 14 -3.08 11.09 2.10
N ASN A 15 -4.06 10.81 2.96
CA ASN A 15 -5.32 11.55 3.05
C ASN A 15 -5.46 12.17 4.44
N HIS A 16 -4.36 12.78 4.91
CA HIS A 16 -4.24 13.26 6.29
C HIS A 16 -5.38 14.21 6.69
N GLU A 17 -5.77 15.14 5.81
CA GLU A 17 -6.87 16.10 6.07
C GLU A 17 -8.19 15.41 6.37
N TYR A 18 -8.54 14.36 5.61
CA TYR A 18 -9.74 13.58 5.88
C TYR A 18 -9.61 12.79 7.19
N TYR A 19 -8.46 12.15 7.43
CA TYR A 19 -8.30 11.25 8.56
C TYR A 19 -8.01 11.93 9.89
N ILE A 20 -7.55 13.19 9.90
CA ILE A 20 -7.33 13.93 11.14
C ILE A 20 -8.66 14.21 11.87
N GLU A 21 -9.78 14.32 11.16
CA GLU A 21 -11.09 14.57 11.75
C GLU A 21 -11.87 13.28 12.04
N HIS A 22 -11.64 12.24 11.24
CA HIS A 22 -12.47 11.03 11.24
C HIS A 22 -11.84 9.83 11.96
N ASP A 23 -10.54 9.87 12.27
CA ASP A 23 -9.87 8.76 12.95
C ASP A 23 -9.88 8.93 14.47
N LYS A 24 -10.47 7.94 15.16
CA LYS A 24 -10.52 7.89 16.64
C LYS A 24 -9.20 7.41 17.24
N HIS A 25 -8.25 6.93 16.42
CA HIS A 25 -6.97 6.38 16.86
C HIS A 25 -5.81 7.26 16.41
N LYS A 26 -5.79 8.49 16.91
CA LYS A 26 -4.70 9.44 16.63
C LYS A 26 -3.43 8.98 17.33
N LEU A 27 -2.35 8.82 16.56
CA LEU A 27 -1.01 8.65 17.12
C LEU A 27 -0.47 10.00 17.60
N ALA A 28 0.47 9.94 18.54
CA ALA A 28 1.16 11.13 19.01
C ALA A 28 1.85 11.86 17.84
N PRO A 29 2.00 13.20 17.90
CA PRO A 29 2.79 13.97 16.92
C PRO A 29 4.18 13.34 16.73
N GLY A 30 4.62 13.18 15.48
CA GLY A 30 5.89 12.52 15.13
C GLY A 30 5.83 10.99 15.07
N LEU A 31 5.02 10.32 15.93
CA LEU A 31 4.87 8.86 15.90
C LEU A 31 4.21 8.37 14.61
N GLN A 32 3.28 9.15 14.06
CA GLN A 32 2.64 8.82 12.78
C GLN A 32 3.65 8.70 11.64
N GLN A 33 4.64 9.59 11.58
CA GLN A 33 5.65 9.57 10.53
C GLN A 33 6.56 8.35 10.66
N ILE A 34 7.07 8.08 11.87
CA ILE A 34 7.86 6.88 12.18
C ILE A 34 7.06 5.61 11.82
N HIS A 35 5.77 5.60 12.12
CA HIS A 35 4.91 4.46 11.82
C HIS A 35 4.77 4.23 10.31
N VAL A 36 4.57 5.29 9.53
CA VAL A 36 4.51 5.22 8.06
C VAL A 36 5.84 4.77 7.47
N ASP A 37 6.97 5.28 7.95
CA ASP A 37 8.31 4.92 7.47
C ASP A 37 8.60 3.42 7.69
N HIS A 38 8.29 2.91 8.89
CA HIS A 38 8.36 1.48 9.18
C HIS A 38 7.45 0.65 8.25
N CYS A 39 6.22 1.12 8.01
CA CYS A 39 5.26 0.45 7.13
C CYS A 39 5.76 0.38 5.69
N LEU A 40 6.37 1.47 5.19
CA LEU A 40 6.97 1.52 3.86
C LEU A 40 8.11 0.51 3.74
N GLU A 41 8.99 0.43 4.74
CA GLU A 41 10.13 -0.48 4.71
C GLU A 41 9.69 -1.96 4.75
N GLN A 42 8.70 -2.29 5.57
CA GLN A 42 8.09 -3.64 5.59
C GLN A 42 7.51 -4.03 4.24
N LEU A 43 6.76 -3.13 3.59
CA LEU A 43 6.18 -3.38 2.26
C LEU A 43 7.27 -3.49 1.19
N ARG A 44 8.28 -2.62 1.23
CA ARG A 44 9.44 -2.65 0.34
C ARG A 44 10.13 -4.01 0.38
N GLN A 45 10.42 -4.52 1.58
CA GLN A 45 11.00 -5.86 1.76
C GLN A 45 10.09 -6.95 1.22
N SER A 46 8.80 -6.92 1.58
CA SER A 46 7.82 -7.91 1.10
C SER A 46 7.73 -7.96 -0.43
N ILE A 47 7.78 -6.81 -1.11
CA ILE A 47 7.71 -6.72 -2.56
C ILE A 47 8.97 -7.31 -3.21
N GLN A 48 10.16 -6.93 -2.72
CA GLN A 48 11.43 -7.47 -3.24
C GLN A 48 11.55 -8.97 -3.02
N CYS A 49 11.13 -9.48 -1.86
CA CYS A 49 11.16 -10.91 -1.58
C CYS A 49 10.15 -11.70 -2.43
N ALA A 50 9.01 -11.09 -2.80
CA ALA A 50 8.05 -11.71 -3.70
C ALA A 50 8.57 -11.77 -5.16
N GLY A 51 9.36 -10.77 -5.57
CA GLY A 51 10.05 -10.77 -6.87
C GLY A 51 9.12 -10.70 -8.07
N ASP A 52 8.16 -9.78 -8.07
CA ASP A 52 7.25 -9.59 -9.21
C ASP A 52 7.97 -8.99 -10.42
N LEU A 53 7.99 -9.73 -11.54
CA LEU A 53 8.60 -9.34 -12.81
C LEU A 53 7.56 -8.94 -13.86
N SER A 54 6.29 -8.82 -13.48
CA SER A 54 5.21 -8.45 -14.40
C SER A 54 5.44 -7.01 -14.91
N PRO A 55 5.51 -6.78 -16.23
CA PRO A 55 5.69 -5.43 -16.76
C PRO A 55 4.46 -4.57 -16.45
N VAL A 56 4.69 -3.30 -16.10
CA VAL A 56 3.64 -2.30 -15.89
C VAL A 56 3.56 -1.38 -17.12
N PRO A 57 2.50 -1.49 -17.94
CA PRO A 57 2.26 -0.57 -19.05
C PRO A 57 2.06 0.85 -18.55
N LEU A 58 2.66 1.79 -19.27
CA LEU A 58 2.59 3.22 -18.98
C LEU A 58 1.57 3.90 -19.89
N ARG A 59 0.82 4.87 -19.34
CA ARG A 59 -0.07 5.74 -20.11
C ARG A 59 0.31 7.23 -19.91
N PRO A 60 0.05 8.09 -20.90
CA PRO A 60 0.23 9.53 -20.71
C PRO A 60 -0.79 10.09 -19.70
N TYR A 61 -0.35 11.09 -18.94
CA TYR A 61 -1.16 11.86 -18.00
C TYR A 61 -0.74 13.33 -18.05
N GLY A 62 -1.74 14.22 -18.22
CA GLY A 62 -1.52 15.65 -18.48
C GLY A 62 -1.69 16.01 -19.95
N GLU A 63 -1.44 17.27 -20.27
CA GLU A 63 -1.56 17.85 -21.61
C GLU A 63 -0.25 18.51 -22.04
N ALA A 64 -0.05 18.70 -23.35
CA ALA A 64 1.15 19.35 -23.86
C ALA A 64 1.30 20.79 -23.30
N PRO A 65 2.52 21.22 -22.93
CA PRO A 65 3.80 20.53 -23.06
C PRO A 65 4.17 19.61 -21.86
N HIS A 66 3.29 19.44 -20.88
CA HIS A 66 3.56 18.75 -19.62
C HIS A 66 2.87 17.37 -19.55
N VAL A 67 3.35 16.44 -20.37
CA VAL A 67 2.87 15.04 -20.35
C VAL A 67 3.81 14.17 -19.51
N ASN A 68 3.27 13.50 -18.49
CA ASN A 68 3.97 12.51 -17.68
C ASN A 68 3.51 11.09 -18.04
N LEU A 69 4.34 10.08 -17.76
CA LEU A 69 3.96 8.68 -17.89
C LEU A 69 3.61 8.09 -16.52
N VAL A 70 2.41 7.50 -16.41
CA VAL A 70 1.94 6.87 -15.19
C VAL A 70 1.65 5.39 -15.44
N GLY A 71 1.99 4.54 -14.47
CA GLY A 71 1.69 3.11 -14.52
C GLY A 71 0.19 2.84 -14.53
N THR A 72 -0.23 1.83 -15.28
CA THR A 72 -1.61 1.36 -15.33
C THR A 72 -1.79 0.10 -14.49
N THR A 73 -2.96 -0.03 -13.86
CA THR A 73 -3.31 -1.26 -13.14
C THR A 73 -3.32 -2.44 -14.10
N GLN A 74 -2.67 -3.52 -13.69
CA GLN A 74 -2.63 -4.78 -14.43
C GLN A 74 -3.46 -5.85 -13.71
N VAL A 75 -3.88 -6.85 -14.47
CA VAL A 75 -4.53 -8.04 -13.91
C VAL A 75 -3.45 -8.94 -13.35
N TYR A 76 -3.48 -9.15 -12.04
CA TYR A 76 -2.61 -10.09 -11.34
C TYR A 76 -3.37 -11.35 -10.99
N THR A 77 -2.70 -12.51 -11.08
CA THR A 77 -3.24 -13.74 -10.49
C THR A 77 -2.85 -13.80 -9.02
N CYS A 78 -3.82 -13.63 -8.13
CA CYS A 78 -3.58 -13.67 -6.70
C CYS A 78 -3.39 -15.11 -6.20
N ARG A 79 -2.67 -15.25 -5.07
CA ARG A 79 -2.69 -16.48 -4.29
C ARG A 79 -4.08 -16.68 -3.67
N ASN A 80 -4.49 -17.94 -3.46
CA ASN A 80 -5.79 -18.25 -2.87
C ASN A 80 -5.87 -17.77 -1.40
N TRP A 81 -6.57 -16.66 -1.17
CA TRP A 81 -6.70 -16.05 0.16
C TRP A 81 -7.52 -16.90 1.15
N ASN A 82 -8.55 -17.60 0.67
CA ASN A 82 -9.39 -18.42 1.53
C ASN A 82 -8.60 -19.57 2.15
N ALA A 83 -7.70 -20.19 1.37
CA ALA A 83 -6.80 -21.22 1.87
C ALA A 83 -5.88 -20.69 2.99
N PHE A 84 -5.32 -19.48 2.84
CA PHE A 84 -4.51 -18.85 3.89
C PHE A 84 -5.32 -18.51 5.14
N ARG A 85 -6.54 -17.98 4.97
CA ARG A 85 -7.42 -17.64 6.09
C ARG A 85 -7.77 -18.89 6.89
N GLN A 86 -8.15 -19.98 6.21
CA GLN A 86 -8.50 -21.25 6.82
C GLN A 86 -7.33 -21.81 7.67
N PHE A 87 -6.13 -21.89 7.09
CA PHE A 87 -4.93 -22.33 7.81
C PHE A 87 -4.66 -21.54 9.10
N TYR A 88 -4.91 -20.23 9.09
CA TYR A 88 -4.68 -19.36 10.24
C TYR A 88 -5.75 -19.50 11.33
N THR A 89 -7.01 -19.79 10.96
CA THR A 89 -8.14 -19.85 11.90
C THR A 89 -8.41 -21.24 12.47
N GLU A 90 -7.90 -22.30 11.86
CA GLU A 90 -8.06 -23.70 12.32
C GLU A 90 -6.94 -24.17 13.28
N ARG A 91 -6.01 -23.27 13.63
CA ARG A 91 -5.02 -23.45 14.69
C ARG A 91 -5.44 -22.68 15.94
#